data_AF-A0A498EX48-F1
#
_entry.id   AF-A0A498EX48-F1
#
_cell.length_a   1.000
_cell.length_b   1.000
_cell.length_c   1.000
_cell.angle_alpha   90.00
_cell.angle_beta   90.00
_cell.angle_gamma   90.00
#
_symmetry.space_group_name_H-M   'P 1'
#
loop_
_entity.id
_entity.type
_entity.pdbx_description
1 polymer ?
#
loop_
_entity_poly.entity_id
_entity_poly.type
_entity_poly.pdbx_seq_one_letter_code
_entity_poly.pdbx_strand_id
1 'polypeptide(L)'
;NTFDIMFSLLATYSDYIVGVFEKESGGEAPELGEIDDPPYFDKSHVFPRDYAWVTDENLDSPQHVVQAALEIAFTDDLSADEVQANVESLVDRAQESGLDIDEQEVWDVIDDRADADEAPATYSWVHLNKFRKFELHKRCFPWTTEGELRTAVDELPSPTPRPEWEERGE
;
A
#
# COMPACT_ATOMS: atom_id res chain seq x y z
N ASN A 1 11.00 38.28 5.63
CA ASN A 1 9.58 37.90 5.58
C ASN A 1 9.33 37.23 4.26
N THR A 2 9.42 35.91 4.26
CA THR A 2 9.00 35.07 3.15
C THR A 2 7.52 34.79 3.39
N PHE A 3 6.65 35.08 2.42
CA PHE A 3 5.25 34.72 2.49
C PHE A 3 5.01 33.62 1.48
N ASP A 4 4.36 32.55 1.92
CA ASP A 4 4.00 31.42 1.06
C ASP A 4 2.79 31.80 0.20
N ILE A 5 2.90 31.51 -1.09
CA ILE A 5 1.86 31.77 -2.08
C ILE A 5 1.10 30.46 -2.32
N MET A 6 -0.19 30.47 -2.01
CA MET A 6 -1.10 29.36 -2.28
C MET A 6 -1.72 29.51 -3.67
N PHE A 7 -1.54 28.50 -4.53
CA PHE A 7 -2.19 28.41 -5.83
C PHE A 7 -3.36 27.43 -5.76
N SER A 8 -4.51 27.81 -6.35
CA SER A 8 -5.62 26.89 -6.59
C SER A 8 -5.72 26.64 -8.09
N LEU A 9 -5.42 25.41 -8.52
CA LEU A 9 -5.60 24.96 -9.89
C LEU A 9 -7.00 24.35 -10.04
N LEU A 10 -7.83 24.95 -10.88
CA LEU A 10 -9.04 24.32 -11.39
C LEU A 10 -8.66 23.49 -12.62
N ALA A 11 -8.68 22.16 -12.49
CA ALA A 11 -8.43 21.24 -13.59
C ALA A 11 -9.69 20.43 -13.92
N THR A 12 -9.98 20.29 -15.21
CA THR A 12 -10.90 19.27 -15.73
C THR A 12 -10.28 17.89 -15.45
N TYR A 13 -11.08 16.86 -15.11
CA TYR A 13 -10.64 15.49 -14.73
C TYR A 13 -10.12 15.31 -13.29
N SER A 14 -10.74 15.98 -12.31
CA SER A 14 -10.43 15.82 -10.87
C SER A 14 -10.51 14.38 -10.33
N ASP A 15 -11.16 13.45 -11.05
CA ASP A 15 -11.21 12.02 -10.70
C ASP A 15 -9.89 11.27 -11.02
N TYR A 16 -8.85 11.93 -11.55
CA TYR A 16 -7.57 11.33 -12.00
C TYR A 16 -6.29 11.84 -11.30
N ILE A 17 -6.38 12.71 -10.29
CA ILE A 17 -5.17 13.27 -9.64
C ILE A 17 -4.90 12.64 -8.28
N VAL A 18 -3.71 12.05 -8.15
CA VAL A 18 -3.04 11.69 -6.90
C VAL A 18 -2.51 12.96 -6.25
N GLY A 19 -2.82 13.18 -4.97
CA GLY A 19 -2.29 14.31 -4.21
C GLY A 19 -0.80 14.12 -3.90
N VAL A 20 0.05 15.05 -4.36
CA VAL A 20 1.45 15.14 -3.93
C VAL A 20 1.55 16.25 -2.88
N PHE A 21 1.85 15.86 -1.65
CA PHE A 21 1.98 16.76 -0.51
C PHE A 21 3.43 16.74 -0.02
N GLU A 22 4.17 17.82 -0.25
CA GLU A 22 5.46 18.03 0.42
C GLU A 22 5.23 18.78 1.73
N LYS A 23 5.66 18.18 2.85
CA LYS A 23 5.66 18.84 4.16
C LYS A 23 7.05 18.77 4.78
N GLU A 24 7.61 19.92 5.11
CA GLU A 24 8.96 20.01 5.71
C GLU A 24 8.96 19.88 7.25
N SER A 25 7.82 19.81 7.95
CA SER A 25 7.83 19.54 9.40
C SER A 25 6.48 19.08 9.98
N GLY A 26 6.55 18.18 10.98
CA GLY A 26 5.43 17.47 11.60
C GLY A 26 4.34 18.35 12.21
N GLY A 27 3.10 17.93 12.03
CA GLY A 27 1.87 18.58 12.50
C GLY A 27 0.66 17.98 11.79
N GLU A 28 -0.46 17.86 12.51
CA GLU A 28 -1.69 17.21 12.06
C GLU A 28 -2.21 17.84 10.77
N ALA A 29 -2.00 17.12 9.66
CA ALA A 29 -2.57 17.39 8.34
C ALA A 29 -3.88 16.60 8.02
N PRO A 30 -4.68 16.04 8.95
CA PRO A 30 -5.87 15.29 8.56
C PRO A 30 -7.08 16.18 8.23
N GLU A 31 -7.06 17.49 8.51
CA GLU A 31 -8.28 18.33 8.43
C GLU A 31 -8.54 19.02 7.08
N LEU A 32 -7.75 18.78 6.03
CA LEU A 32 -7.93 19.48 4.76
C LEU A 32 -8.30 18.52 3.63
N GLY A 33 -9.61 18.29 3.48
CA GLY A 33 -10.22 17.67 2.29
C GLY A 33 -10.36 16.15 2.38
N GLU A 34 -11.13 15.67 3.36
CA GLU A 34 -11.36 14.25 3.60
C GLU A 34 -12.03 13.57 2.40
N ILE A 35 -11.20 12.88 1.60
CA ILE A 35 -11.62 12.01 0.50
C ILE A 35 -12.58 10.91 0.96
N ASP A 36 -12.68 10.69 2.27
CA ASP A 36 -13.54 9.70 2.87
C ASP A 36 -14.95 10.21 3.21
N ASP A 37 -15.27 11.48 2.94
CA ASP A 37 -16.64 11.98 3.03
C ASP A 37 -17.37 11.98 1.68
N PRO A 38 -18.70 11.74 1.64
CA PRO A 38 -19.50 11.89 0.42
C PRO A 38 -19.44 13.33 -0.14
N PRO A 39 -19.46 13.50 -1.47
CA PRO A 39 -19.56 12.47 -2.50
C PRO A 39 -18.21 11.88 -2.94
N TYR A 40 -17.09 12.31 -2.33
CA TYR A 40 -15.75 11.90 -2.76
C TYR A 40 -15.46 10.45 -2.40
N PHE A 41 -15.91 10.02 -1.22
CA PHE A 41 -15.76 8.62 -0.78
C PHE A 41 -16.25 7.61 -1.80
N ASP A 42 -17.39 7.88 -2.44
CA ASP A 42 -18.02 6.98 -3.41
C ASP A 42 -17.22 6.83 -4.70
N LYS A 43 -16.23 7.69 -4.92
CA LYS A 43 -15.38 7.72 -6.11
C LYS A 43 -13.91 7.40 -5.80
N SER A 44 -13.52 7.45 -4.54
CA SER A 44 -12.15 7.22 -4.12
C SER A 44 -11.87 5.74 -3.85
N HIS A 45 -10.64 5.35 -4.12
CA HIS A 45 -10.05 4.06 -3.77
C HIS A 45 -8.68 4.34 -3.15
N VAL A 46 -8.22 3.47 -2.25
CA VAL A 46 -6.93 3.61 -1.58
C VAL A 46 -6.07 2.38 -1.84
N PHE A 47 -4.77 2.60 -2.01
CA PHE A 47 -3.77 1.55 -2.28
C PHE A 47 -2.66 1.60 -1.24
N PRO A 48 -2.93 1.18 0.01
CA PRO A 48 -1.93 1.24 1.06
C PRO A 48 -0.87 0.15 0.86
N ARG A 49 0.40 0.55 0.77
CA ARG A 49 1.53 -0.38 0.68
C ARG A 49 1.67 -1.14 2.00
N ASP A 50 1.93 -2.44 1.96
CA ASP A 50 2.23 -3.26 3.15
C ASP A 50 1.12 -3.23 4.23
N TYR A 51 -0.14 -2.91 3.87
CA TYR A 51 -1.25 -2.89 4.82
C TYR A 51 -1.95 -4.24 4.91
N ALA A 52 -1.87 -4.89 6.07
CA ALA A 52 -2.67 -6.06 6.40
C ALA A 52 -4.11 -5.65 6.70
N TRP A 53 -5.04 -6.45 6.20
CA TRP A 53 -6.46 -6.30 6.48
C TRP A 53 -6.71 -6.40 7.98
N VAL A 54 -7.27 -5.34 8.57
CA VAL A 54 -7.51 -5.28 10.03
C VAL A 54 -8.65 -6.22 10.44
N THR A 55 -9.41 -6.75 9.47
CA THR A 55 -10.59 -7.59 9.74
C THR A 55 -10.33 -9.09 9.81
N ASP A 56 -9.17 -9.61 9.39
CA ASP A 56 -8.85 -11.03 9.53
C ASP A 56 -7.67 -11.26 10.48
N GLU A 57 -7.95 -11.97 11.58
CA GLU A 57 -7.02 -12.22 12.68
C GLU A 57 -5.98 -13.32 12.39
N ASN A 58 -5.86 -13.84 11.16
CA ASN A 58 -4.87 -14.87 10.84
C ASN A 58 -4.28 -14.73 9.43
N LEU A 59 -3.17 -15.44 9.21
CA LEU A 59 -2.49 -15.68 7.93
C LEU A 59 -3.44 -16.42 6.97
N ASP A 60 -4.51 -15.75 6.54
CA ASP A 60 -5.56 -16.32 5.68
C ASP A 60 -5.38 -15.90 4.21
N SER A 61 -4.32 -15.14 3.92
CA SER A 61 -3.91 -14.76 2.57
C SER A 61 -2.39 -14.78 2.39
N PRO A 62 -1.87 -15.07 1.19
CA PRO A 62 -0.44 -14.94 0.88
C PRO A 62 0.13 -13.56 1.22
N GLN A 63 -0.67 -12.50 1.03
CA GLN A 63 -0.27 -11.12 1.35
C GLN A 63 0.09 -10.93 2.83
N HIS A 64 -0.66 -11.54 3.76
CA HIS A 64 -0.35 -11.46 5.19
C HIS A 64 0.99 -12.15 5.52
N VAL A 65 1.32 -13.22 4.80
CA VAL A 65 2.58 -13.94 4.98
C VAL A 65 3.76 -13.08 4.49
N VAL A 66 3.65 -12.50 3.29
CA VAL A 66 4.71 -11.63 2.75
C VAL A 66 4.94 -10.42 3.66
N GLN A 67 3.88 -9.78 4.18
CA GLN A 67 4.04 -8.66 5.09
C GLN A 67 4.75 -9.07 6.40
N ALA A 68 4.34 -10.18 7.02
CA ALA A 68 4.99 -10.67 8.23
C ALA A 68 6.46 -11.03 7.98
N ALA A 69 6.78 -11.59 6.80
CA ALA A 69 8.15 -11.89 6.39
C ALA A 69 8.99 -10.61 6.23
N LEU A 70 8.42 -9.55 5.65
CA LEU A 70 9.05 -8.23 5.56
C LEU A 70 9.28 -7.61 6.95
N GLU A 71 8.32 -7.73 7.87
CA GLU A 71 8.50 -7.26 9.26
C GLU A 71 9.65 -8.01 9.97
N ILE A 72 9.77 -9.32 9.76
CA ILE A 72 10.87 -10.14 10.28
C ILE A 72 12.22 -9.70 9.68
N ALA A 73 12.30 -9.59 8.36
CA ALA A 73 13.54 -9.30 7.64
C ALA A 73 14.12 -7.91 7.94
N PHE A 74 13.25 -6.92 8.18
CA PHE A 74 13.65 -5.54 8.49
C PHE A 74 13.72 -5.26 10.01
N THR A 75 13.63 -6.30 10.86
CA THR A 75 13.82 -6.15 12.30
C THR A 75 15.32 -6.11 12.64
N ASP A 76 15.78 -4.98 13.20
CA ASP A 76 17.19 -4.76 13.60
C ASP A 76 17.72 -5.73 14.67
N ASP A 77 16.83 -6.43 15.38
CA ASP A 77 17.17 -7.30 16.51
C ASP A 77 17.49 -8.76 16.11
N LEU A 78 17.42 -9.11 14.82
CA LEU A 78 17.64 -10.46 14.32
C LEU A 78 18.92 -10.56 13.47
N SER A 79 19.67 -11.64 13.65
CA SER A 79 20.73 -12.02 12.71
C SER A 79 20.16 -12.59 11.41
N ALA A 80 20.96 -12.62 10.34
CA ALA A 80 20.53 -13.17 9.05
C ALA A 80 20.04 -14.63 9.17
N ASP A 81 20.72 -15.46 9.97
CA ASP A 81 20.32 -16.85 10.22
C ASP A 81 18.98 -16.92 10.97
N GLU A 82 18.72 -15.98 11.90
CA GLU A 82 17.44 -15.90 12.61
C GLU A 82 16.32 -15.39 11.70
N VAL A 83 16.57 -14.39 10.86
CA VAL A 83 15.62 -13.93 9.83
C VAL A 83 15.24 -15.10 8.94
N GLN A 84 16.23 -15.83 8.42
CA GLN A 84 16.01 -16.99 7.55
C GLN A 84 15.11 -18.04 8.23
N ALA A 85 15.48 -18.49 9.43
CA ALA A 85 14.71 -19.51 10.14
C ALA A 85 13.28 -19.07 10.49
N ASN A 86 13.06 -17.77 10.76
CA ASN A 86 11.73 -17.25 11.06
C ASN A 86 10.86 -17.14 9.80
N VAL A 87 11.42 -16.71 8.67
CA VAL A 87 10.71 -16.63 7.38
C VAL A 87 10.35 -18.03 6.88
N GLU A 88 11.28 -18.98 6.89
CA GLU A 88 11.03 -20.39 6.54
C GLU A 88 9.89 -20.99 7.39
N SER A 89 9.95 -20.82 8.71
CA SER A 89 8.92 -21.28 9.65
C SER A 89 7.56 -20.63 9.41
N LEU A 90 7.54 -19.36 9.00
CA LEU A 90 6.32 -18.64 8.65
C LEU A 90 5.69 -19.20 7.37
N VAL A 91 6.49 -19.44 6.33
CA VAL A 91 6.03 -20.02 5.05
C VAL A 91 5.52 -21.45 5.25
N ASP A 92 6.26 -22.29 5.98
CA ASP A 92 5.85 -23.66 6.29
C ASP A 92 4.46 -23.69 6.94
N ARG A 93 4.23 -22.83 7.94
CA ARG A 93 2.94 -22.74 8.62
C ARG A 93 1.80 -22.28 7.71
N ALA A 94 2.08 -21.40 6.76
CA ALA A 94 1.11 -20.93 5.78
C ALA A 94 0.76 -22.04 4.77
N GLN A 95 1.75 -22.80 4.30
CA GLN A 95 1.53 -23.95 3.43
C GLN A 95 0.74 -25.06 4.16
N GLU A 96 1.04 -25.31 5.43
CA GLU A 96 0.30 -26.26 6.28
C GLU A 96 -1.16 -25.86 6.49
N SER A 97 -1.48 -24.56 6.51
CA SER A 97 -2.86 -24.05 6.56
C SER A 97 -3.58 -24.09 5.21
N GLY A 98 -2.87 -24.45 4.14
CA GLY A 98 -3.40 -24.61 2.79
C GLY A 98 -3.29 -23.36 1.90
N LEU A 99 -2.48 -22.38 2.29
CA LEU A 99 -2.15 -21.24 1.42
C LEU A 99 -1.19 -21.68 0.31
N ASP A 100 -1.48 -21.25 -0.92
CA ASP A 100 -0.59 -21.37 -2.07
C ASP A 100 0.41 -20.21 -2.03
N ILE A 101 1.55 -20.44 -1.39
CA ILE A 101 2.64 -19.47 -1.28
C ILE A 101 3.97 -20.17 -1.46
N ASP A 102 4.81 -19.60 -2.32
CA ASP A 102 6.15 -20.11 -2.59
C ASP A 102 7.19 -19.34 -1.76
N GLU A 103 8.13 -20.08 -1.17
CA GLU A 103 9.17 -19.48 -0.33
C GLU A 103 10.11 -18.57 -1.14
N GLN A 104 10.44 -18.96 -2.37
CA GLN A 104 11.28 -18.16 -3.25
C GLN A 104 10.59 -16.85 -3.60
N GLU A 105 9.28 -16.86 -3.87
CA GLU A 105 8.52 -15.63 -4.11
C GLU A 105 8.55 -14.67 -2.91
N VAL A 106 8.55 -15.19 -1.68
CA VAL A 106 8.70 -14.36 -0.47
C VAL A 106 10.09 -13.75 -0.38
N TRP A 107 11.14 -14.53 -0.63
CA TRP A 107 12.52 -14.04 -0.60
C TRP A 107 12.83 -13.06 -1.71
N ASP A 108 12.30 -13.27 -2.92
CA ASP A 108 12.46 -12.35 -4.04
C ASP A 108 11.92 -10.95 -3.65
N VAL A 109 10.77 -10.89 -2.96
CA VAL A 109 10.23 -9.62 -2.45
C VAL A 109 11.10 -9.00 -1.35
N ILE A 110 11.65 -9.80 -0.44
CA ILE A 110 12.54 -9.30 0.62
C ILE A 110 13.82 -8.73 0.01
N ASP A 111 14.45 -9.45 -0.92
CA ASP A 111 15.68 -9.07 -1.58
C ASP A 111 15.49 -7.80 -2.41
N ASP A 112 14.41 -7.71 -3.19
CA ASP A 112 14.06 -6.50 -3.95
C ASP A 112 13.92 -5.28 -3.03
N ARG A 113 13.31 -5.45 -1.86
CA ARG A 113 13.15 -4.36 -0.87
C ARG A 113 14.47 -4.00 -0.20
N ALA A 114 15.30 -4.99 0.11
CA ALA A 114 16.61 -4.77 0.73
C ALA A 114 17.56 -4.03 -0.23
N ASP A 115 17.59 -4.42 -1.50
CA ASP A 115 18.38 -3.78 -2.55
C ASP A 115 17.95 -2.33 -2.80
N ALA A 116 16.65 -2.04 -2.64
CA ALA A 116 16.08 -0.70 -2.77
C ALA A 116 16.14 0.16 -1.49
N ASP A 117 16.61 -0.38 -0.36
CA ASP A 117 16.55 0.25 0.98
C ASP A 117 15.13 0.69 1.37
N GLU A 118 14.13 -0.16 1.04
CA GLU A 118 12.71 0.12 1.21
C GLU A 118 12.08 -0.68 2.36
N ALA A 119 12.24 -0.16 3.58
CA ALA A 119 11.59 -0.72 4.75
C ALA A 119 10.05 -0.78 4.62
N PRO A 120 9.38 -1.69 5.36
CA PRO A 120 7.92 -1.78 5.38
C PRO A 120 7.24 -0.45 5.69
N ALA A 121 6.15 -0.15 4.99
CA ALA A 121 5.40 1.08 5.22
C ALA A 121 4.76 1.08 6.62
N THR A 122 4.88 2.21 7.33
CA THR A 122 4.26 2.40 8.66
C THR A 122 3.20 3.47 8.60
N TYR A 123 2.07 3.21 9.27
CA TYR A 123 0.90 4.09 9.23
C TYR A 123 0.49 4.50 10.64
N SER A 124 0.16 5.79 10.81
CA SER A 124 -0.45 6.26 12.05
C SER A 124 -1.87 5.70 12.21
N TRP A 125 -2.37 5.68 13.46
CA TRP A 125 -3.73 5.21 13.76
C TRP A 125 -4.82 5.91 12.94
N VAL A 126 -4.62 7.19 12.61
CA VAL A 126 -5.55 7.96 11.76
C VAL A 126 -5.60 7.39 10.34
N HIS A 127 -4.46 7.01 9.74
CA HIS A 127 -4.42 6.36 8.43
C HIS A 127 -5.06 4.98 8.48
N LEU A 128 -4.74 4.17 9.49
CA LEU A 128 -5.31 2.84 9.67
C LEU A 128 -6.84 2.89 9.80
N ASN A 129 -7.38 3.87 10.52
CA ASN A 129 -8.82 4.07 10.64
C ASN A 129 -9.47 4.46 9.29
N LYS A 130 -8.77 5.24 8.46
CA LYS A 130 -9.21 5.56 7.09
C LYS A 130 -9.21 4.31 6.21
N PHE A 131 -8.10 3.56 6.17
CA PHE A 131 -8.03 2.33 5.37
C PHE A 131 -9.12 1.33 5.75
N ARG A 132 -9.41 1.19 7.05
CA ARG A 132 -10.51 0.35 7.54
C ARG A 132 -11.87 0.77 6.98
N LYS A 133 -12.14 2.07 6.86
CA LYS A 133 -13.38 2.57 6.25
C LYS A 133 -13.46 2.17 4.77
N PHE A 134 -12.37 2.32 4.01
CA PHE A 134 -12.32 1.91 2.59
C PHE A 134 -12.40 0.38 2.42
N GLU A 135 -11.75 -0.39 3.29
CA GLU A 135 -11.80 -1.85 3.37
C GLU A 135 -13.24 -2.34 3.51
N LEU A 136 -13.98 -1.82 4.50
CA LEU A 136 -15.39 -2.18 4.75
C LEU A 136 -16.30 -1.90 3.55
N HIS A 137 -15.87 -1.04 2.62
CA HIS A 137 -16.63 -0.68 1.42
C HIS A 137 -16.01 -1.24 0.13
N LYS A 138 -15.04 -2.17 0.21
CA LYS A 138 -14.36 -2.80 -0.93
C LYS A 138 -13.65 -1.80 -1.85
N ARG A 139 -13.01 -0.79 -1.26
CA ARG A 139 -12.31 0.29 -1.94
C ARG A 139 -10.86 0.48 -1.46
N CYS A 140 -10.36 -0.50 -0.73
CA CYS A 140 -8.97 -0.58 -0.29
C CYS A 140 -8.30 -1.71 -1.06
N PHE A 141 -7.10 -1.50 -1.58
CA PHE A 141 -6.36 -2.48 -2.38
C PHE A 141 -4.90 -2.47 -1.94
N PRO A 142 -4.54 -3.22 -0.90
CA PRO A 142 -3.17 -3.29 -0.42
C PRO A 142 -2.27 -3.92 -1.46
N TRP A 143 -1.00 -3.54 -1.44
CA TRP A 143 0.01 -4.05 -2.35
C TRP A 143 1.35 -4.14 -1.65
N THR A 144 2.17 -5.07 -2.09
CA THR A 144 3.52 -5.30 -1.59
C THR A 144 4.56 -5.17 -2.71
N THR A 145 4.18 -5.46 -3.94
CA THR A 145 5.03 -5.25 -5.13
C THR A 145 4.44 -4.20 -6.07
N GLU A 146 5.30 -3.55 -6.85
CA GLU A 146 4.85 -2.59 -7.86
C GLU A 146 3.96 -3.25 -8.93
N GLY A 147 4.20 -4.54 -9.23
CA GLY A 147 3.36 -5.31 -10.16
C GLY A 147 1.92 -5.48 -9.66
N GLU A 148 1.74 -5.74 -8.36
CA GLU A 148 0.41 -5.79 -7.73
C GLU A 148 -0.29 -4.44 -7.80
N LEU A 149 0.41 -3.36 -7.48
CA LEU A 149 -0.14 -1.99 -7.57
C LEU A 149 -0.63 -1.70 -8.99
N ARG A 150 0.19 -1.97 -10.01
CA ARG A 150 -0.16 -1.74 -11.41
C ARG A 150 -1.38 -2.55 -11.83
N THR A 151 -1.43 -3.82 -11.46
CA THR A 151 -2.56 -4.71 -11.73
C THR A 151 -3.85 -4.18 -11.08
N ALA A 152 -3.79 -3.83 -9.80
CA ALA A 152 -4.95 -3.35 -9.06
C ALA A 152 -5.47 -2.00 -9.58
N VAL A 153 -4.57 -1.12 -10.04
CA VAL A 153 -4.95 0.16 -10.69
C VAL A 153 -5.63 -0.10 -12.03
N ASP A 154 -5.16 -1.05 -12.82
CA ASP A 154 -5.74 -1.37 -14.14
C ASP A 154 -7.16 -1.95 -14.06
N GLU A 155 -7.48 -2.64 -12.96
CA GLU A 155 -8.82 -3.19 -12.70
C GLU A 155 -9.84 -2.15 -12.23
N LEU A 156 -9.40 -0.95 -11.83
CA LEU A 156 -10.32 0.09 -11.37
C LEU A 156 -11.15 0.67 -12.53
N PRO A 157 -12.39 1.12 -12.24
CA PRO A 157 -13.19 1.86 -13.21
C PRO A 157 -12.49 3.15 -13.65
N SER A 158 -11.83 3.13 -14.81
CA SER A 158 -11.27 4.34 -15.43
C SER A 158 -12.35 5.02 -16.27
N PRO A 159 -12.45 6.36 -16.25
CA PRO A 159 -13.23 7.09 -17.24
C PRO A 159 -12.83 6.63 -18.65
N THR A 160 -13.82 6.09 -19.37
CA THR A 160 -13.65 5.64 -20.75
C THR A 160 -14.03 6.79 -21.68
N PRO A 161 -13.20 7.15 -22.66
CA PRO A 161 -11.90 6.54 -23.01
C PRO A 161 -10.76 6.96 -22.06
N ARG A 162 -9.79 6.07 -21.86
CA ARG A 162 -8.51 6.39 -21.21
C ARG A 162 -7.81 7.52 -21.98
N PRO A 163 -6.98 8.36 -21.34
CA PRO A 163 -6.29 9.44 -22.03
C PRO A 163 -5.38 8.94 -23.17
N GLU A 164 -5.43 9.61 -24.33
CA GLU A 164 -4.68 9.22 -25.55
C GLU A 164 -3.15 9.12 -25.37
N TRP A 165 -2.59 9.70 -24.30
CA TRP A 165 -1.16 9.65 -24.02
C TRP A 165 -0.72 8.33 -23.40
N GLU A 166 -1.63 7.52 -22.84
CA GLU A 166 -1.33 6.15 -22.38
C GLU A 166 -1.20 5.16 -23.55
N GLU A 167 -1.81 5.46 -24.71
CA GLU A 167 -1.67 4.65 -25.93
C GLU A 167 -0.33 4.88 -26.65
N ARG A 168 0.42 5.90 -26.23
CA ARG A 168 1.74 6.24 -26.76
C ARG A 168 2.79 5.67 -25.83
N GLY A 169 3.04 4.37 -25.93
CA GLY A 169 4.21 3.77 -25.30
C GLY A 169 5.48 4.50 -25.75
N GLU A 170 6.37 4.82 -24.80
CA GLU A 170 7.77 5.11 -25.09
C GLU A 170 8.50 3.83 -25.55
#